data_AF-A0A962P945-F1
#
_entry.id   AF-A0A962P945-F1
#
_cell.length_a   1.000
_cell.length_b   1.000
_cell.length_c   1.000
_cell.angle_alpha   90.00
_cell.angle_beta   90.00
_cell.angle_gamma   90.00
#
_symmetry.space_group_name_H-M   'P 1'
#
loop_
_entity.id
_entity.type
_entity.pdbx_description
1 polymer ?
#
loop_
_entity_poly.entity_id
_entity_poly.type
_entity_poly.pdbx_seq_one_letter_code
_entity_poly.pdbx_strand_id
1 'polypeptide(L)'
;MSTFRNRALDQFPMVLLTLVSIIQALALELLWGKITDTEVLWQFSSSSLVAWSMISVTMLGILQIWITYSCLVMGFRWLPGLRDSIFPFIIGIQEFIWIDLIATDHTGLWLLVLASVFVSANVMSHQSLRRARQEPDNQAFFRRLAPATWRDFKWAYLVIGTLTVLGIVSEWVSTTAIVPILATLLANIMLVVQIFAARRLWRAIINTVED
;
A
#
# COMPACT_ATOMS: atom_id res chain seq x y z
N MET A 1 32.56 5.32 13.13
CA MET A 1 31.13 5.62 12.89
C MET A 1 30.63 6.56 13.97
N SER A 2 29.81 7.57 13.65
CA SER A 2 29.29 8.49 14.66
C SER A 2 28.22 7.81 15.53
N THR A 3 28.26 8.07 16.84
CA THR A 3 27.32 7.48 17.83
C THR A 3 25.86 7.77 17.51
N PHE A 4 25.57 8.97 16.99
CA PHE A 4 24.22 9.37 16.58
C PHE A 4 23.70 8.59 15.36
N ARG A 5 24.58 8.27 14.39
CA ARG A 5 24.20 7.50 13.20
C ARG A 5 23.74 6.10 13.58
N ASN A 6 24.52 5.41 14.40
CA ASN A 6 24.18 4.04 14.82
C ASN A 6 22.89 4.03 15.64
N ARG A 7 22.72 4.97 16.57
CA ARG A 7 21.46 5.13 17.31
C ARG A 7 20.26 5.32 16.38
N ALA A 8 20.38 6.16 15.36
CA ALA A 8 19.31 6.38 14.40
C ALA A 8 18.97 5.09 13.63
N LEU A 9 19.97 4.34 13.17
CA LEU A 9 19.76 3.07 12.47
C LEU A 9 19.10 2.00 13.36
N ASP A 10 19.46 1.94 14.63
CA ASP A 10 18.98 0.90 15.55
C ASP A 10 17.55 1.16 16.03
N GLN A 11 17.19 2.44 16.24
CA GLN A 11 15.88 2.81 16.76
C GLN A 11 14.82 3.02 15.68
N PHE A 12 15.23 3.43 14.49
CA PHE A 12 14.32 3.80 13.41
C PHE A 12 13.29 2.70 13.05
N PRO A 13 13.66 1.41 12.94
CA PRO A 13 12.70 0.36 12.62
C PRO A 13 11.53 0.30 13.60
N MET A 14 11.84 0.34 14.90
CA MET A 14 10.82 0.30 15.95
C MET A 14 9.91 1.53 15.89
N VAL A 15 10.49 2.72 15.73
CA VAL A 15 9.72 3.97 15.68
C VAL A 15 8.78 3.98 14.48
N LEU A 16 9.27 3.59 13.30
CA LEU A 16 8.46 3.60 12.08
C LEU A 16 7.33 2.56 12.14
N LEU A 17 7.62 1.33 12.58
CA LEU A 17 6.59 0.29 12.70
C LEU A 17 5.55 0.62 13.77
N THR A 18 5.95 1.26 14.87
CA THR A 18 5.00 1.72 15.89
C THR A 18 4.07 2.79 15.32
N LEU A 19 4.62 3.79 14.64
CA LEU A 19 3.83 4.86 14.01
C LEU A 19 2.85 4.30 12.97
N VAL A 20 3.34 3.42 12.08
CA VAL A 20 2.48 2.76 11.09
C VAL A 20 1.40 1.94 11.78
N SER A 21 1.74 1.13 12.79
CA SER A 21 0.75 0.29 13.48
C SER A 21 -0.37 1.09 14.17
N ILE A 22 -0.06 2.28 14.71
CA ILE A 22 -1.08 3.18 15.27
C ILE A 22 -2.04 3.65 14.16
N ILE A 23 -1.50 4.10 13.02
CA ILE A 23 -2.30 4.54 11.88
C ILE A 23 -3.19 3.39 11.35
N GLN A 24 -2.64 2.18 11.26
CA GLN A 24 -3.36 1.00 10.80
C GLN A 24 -4.49 0.60 11.76
N ALA A 25 -4.28 0.70 13.06
CA ALA A 25 -5.33 0.45 14.05
C ALA A 25 -6.49 1.44 13.88
N LEU A 26 -6.19 2.73 13.71
CA LEU A 26 -7.21 3.77 13.45
C LEU A 26 -7.93 3.53 12.12
N ALA A 27 -7.22 3.13 11.07
CA ALA A 27 -7.82 2.79 9.78
C ALA A 27 -8.80 1.61 9.89
N LEU A 28 -8.43 0.56 10.64
CA LEU A 28 -9.31 -0.58 10.88
C LEU A 28 -10.54 -0.21 11.71
N GLU A 29 -10.38 0.67 12.71
CA GLU A 29 -11.50 1.20 13.49
C GLU A 29 -12.48 2.00 12.61
N LEU A 30 -11.96 2.90 11.76
CA LEU A 30 -12.79 3.66 10.81
C LEU A 30 -13.49 2.75 9.81
N LEU A 31 -12.79 1.74 9.27
CA LEU A 31 -13.38 0.76 8.35
C LEU A 31 -14.49 -0.03 9.05
N TRP A 32 -14.29 -0.41 10.31
CA TRP A 32 -15.31 -1.09 11.11
C TRP A 32 -16.54 -0.21 11.32
N GLY A 33 -16.35 1.06 11.67
CA GLY A 33 -17.45 2.03 11.77
C GLY A 33 -18.23 2.15 10.45
N LYS A 34 -17.54 2.15 9.31
CA LYS A 34 -18.20 2.18 7.99
C LYS A 34 -19.07 0.95 7.75
N ILE A 35 -18.63 -0.24 8.20
CA ILE A 35 -19.41 -1.48 8.09
C ILE A 35 -20.67 -1.42 8.94
N THR A 36 -20.59 -0.87 10.17
CA THR A 36 -21.75 -0.79 11.07
C THR A 36 -22.76 0.25 10.64
N ASP A 37 -22.31 1.36 10.05
CA ASP A 37 -23.14 2.54 9.79
C ASP A 37 -23.78 2.53 8.39
N THR A 38 -23.36 1.62 7.50
CA THR A 38 -23.83 1.57 6.11
C THR A 38 -24.94 0.54 5.92
N GLU A 39 -26.20 0.99 5.90
CA GLU A 39 -27.38 0.11 5.72
C GLU A 39 -27.36 -0.69 4.40
N VAL A 40 -26.82 -0.10 3.33
CA VAL A 40 -26.77 -0.72 1.98
C VAL A 40 -26.05 -2.07 2.00
N LEU A 41 -25.09 -2.28 2.91
CA LEU A 41 -24.36 -3.55 3.04
C LEU A 41 -25.26 -4.73 3.39
N TRP A 42 -26.36 -4.48 4.10
CA TRP A 42 -27.24 -5.52 4.63
C TRP A 42 -28.44 -5.81 3.72
N GLN A 43 -28.56 -5.07 2.61
CA GLN A 43 -29.61 -5.26 1.63
C GLN A 43 -29.14 -6.20 0.51
N PHE A 44 -29.99 -7.12 0.05
CA PHE A 44 -29.64 -7.98 -1.09
C PHE A 44 -29.79 -7.21 -2.41
N SER A 45 -28.73 -6.51 -2.81
CA SER A 45 -28.70 -5.67 -4.02
C SER A 45 -27.33 -5.69 -4.70
N SER A 46 -27.27 -5.29 -5.96
CA SER A 46 -25.99 -5.07 -6.67
C SER A 46 -25.12 -4.02 -5.98
N SER A 47 -25.75 -3.02 -5.35
CA SER A 47 -25.08 -1.96 -4.59
C SER A 47 -24.37 -2.52 -3.35
N SER A 48 -24.99 -3.47 -2.65
CA SER A 48 -24.36 -4.19 -1.53
C SER A 48 -23.12 -4.96 -1.97
N LEU A 49 -23.19 -5.63 -3.12
CA LEU A 49 -22.03 -6.36 -3.66
C LEU A 49 -20.85 -5.42 -3.97
N VAL A 50 -21.11 -4.25 -4.54
CA VAL A 50 -20.08 -3.22 -4.76
C VAL A 50 -19.50 -2.75 -3.43
N ALA A 51 -20.35 -2.40 -2.46
CA ALA A 51 -19.91 -1.89 -1.17
C ALA A 51 -19.07 -2.91 -0.38
N TRP A 52 -19.47 -4.19 -0.34
CA TRP A 52 -18.67 -5.27 0.26
C TRP A 52 -17.35 -5.50 -0.48
N SER A 53 -17.37 -5.41 -1.82
CA SER A 53 -16.16 -5.52 -2.64
C SER A 53 -15.19 -4.39 -2.31
N MET A 54 -15.67 -3.13 -2.17
CA MET A 54 -14.85 -1.99 -1.75
C MET A 54 -14.26 -2.20 -0.35
N ILE A 55 -15.06 -2.66 0.62
CA ILE A 55 -14.57 -2.98 1.97
C ILE A 55 -13.47 -4.04 1.92
N SER A 56 -13.64 -5.10 1.11
CA SER A 56 -12.62 -6.13 0.92
C SER A 56 -11.31 -5.55 0.36
N VAL A 57 -11.38 -4.71 -0.69
CA VAL A 57 -10.18 -4.06 -1.23
C VAL A 57 -9.53 -3.17 -0.17
N THR A 58 -10.30 -2.35 0.56
CA THR A 58 -9.78 -1.45 1.58
C THR A 58 -9.09 -2.22 2.70
N MET A 59 -9.71 -3.29 3.20
CA MET A 59 -9.11 -4.18 4.20
C MET A 59 -7.79 -4.80 3.71
N LEU A 60 -7.78 -5.35 2.49
CA LEU A 60 -6.57 -5.92 1.89
C LEU A 60 -5.50 -4.85 1.66
N GLY A 61 -5.89 -3.61 1.34
CA GLY A 61 -4.98 -2.49 1.12
C GLY A 61 -4.28 -2.05 2.41
N ILE A 62 -5.03 -1.92 3.50
CA ILE A 62 -4.51 -1.66 4.86
C ILE A 62 -3.47 -2.73 5.20
N LEU A 63 -3.85 -4.02 5.11
CA LEU A 63 -2.92 -5.12 5.36
C LEU A 63 -1.68 -5.08 4.45
N GLN A 64 -1.85 -4.78 3.16
CA GLN A 64 -0.75 -4.71 2.20
C GLN A 64 0.23 -3.58 2.53
N ILE A 65 -0.25 -2.43 2.98
CA ILE A 65 0.59 -1.32 3.44
C ILE A 65 1.43 -1.79 4.62
N TRP A 66 0.80 -2.38 5.63
CA TRP A 66 1.50 -2.90 6.81
C TRP A 66 2.55 -3.96 6.45
N ILE A 67 2.21 -4.92 5.58
CA ILE A 67 3.14 -5.95 5.10
C ILE A 67 4.34 -5.31 4.39
N THR A 68 4.08 -4.32 3.53
CA THR A 68 5.14 -3.65 2.74
C THR A 68 6.12 -2.91 3.66
N TYR A 69 5.61 -2.13 4.62
CA TYR A 69 6.45 -1.45 5.61
C TYR A 69 7.23 -2.43 6.46
N SER A 70 6.57 -3.48 6.98
CA SER A 70 7.22 -4.51 7.80
C SER A 70 8.35 -5.20 7.04
N CYS A 71 8.09 -5.61 5.80
CA CYS A 71 9.08 -6.25 4.94
C CYS A 71 10.31 -5.36 4.70
N LEU A 72 10.09 -4.08 4.38
CA LEU A 72 11.19 -3.15 4.14
C LEU A 72 12.00 -2.89 5.41
N VAL A 73 11.33 -2.52 6.50
CA VAL A 73 11.95 -2.05 7.74
C VAL A 73 12.64 -3.17 8.52
N MET A 74 12.09 -4.38 8.50
CA MET A 74 12.73 -5.55 9.12
C MET A 74 13.81 -6.15 8.22
N GLY A 75 13.64 -6.05 6.90
CA GLY A 75 14.52 -6.69 5.93
C GLY A 75 15.77 -5.89 5.56
N PHE A 76 15.76 -4.57 5.74
CA PHE A 76 16.85 -3.71 5.30
C PHE A 76 17.22 -2.65 6.34
N ARG A 77 18.51 -2.35 6.42
CA ARG A 77 19.03 -1.22 7.21
C ARG A 77 19.24 -0.01 6.30
N TRP A 78 18.76 1.19 6.65
CA TRP A 78 19.11 2.42 5.92
C TRP A 78 19.11 3.62 6.84
N LEU A 79 19.93 4.62 6.51
CA LEU A 79 19.95 5.88 7.26
C LEU A 79 18.61 6.62 7.07
N PRO A 80 17.82 6.80 8.16
CA PRO A 80 16.55 7.48 8.04
C PRO A 80 16.75 8.96 7.72
N GLY A 81 15.90 9.47 6.85
CA GLY A 81 15.74 10.90 6.60
C GLY A 81 14.40 11.39 7.14
N LEU A 82 14.24 12.70 7.27
CA LEU A 82 12.98 13.30 7.72
C LEU A 82 11.75 12.86 6.89
N ARG A 83 11.97 12.57 5.61
CA ARG A 83 10.92 12.10 4.69
C ARG A 83 10.34 10.75 5.10
N ASP A 84 11.14 9.86 5.69
CA ASP A 84 10.66 8.54 6.14
C ASP A 84 9.59 8.66 7.21
N SER A 85 9.71 9.65 8.08
CA SER A 85 8.73 9.90 9.14
C SER A 85 7.43 10.53 8.61
N ILE A 86 7.46 11.17 7.43
CA ILE A 86 6.29 11.83 6.84
C ILE A 86 5.44 10.84 6.03
N PHE A 87 6.06 9.86 5.36
CA PHE A 87 5.35 8.90 4.52
C PHE A 87 4.20 8.14 5.22
N PRO A 88 4.34 7.67 6.47
CA PRO A 88 3.24 7.05 7.20
C PRO A 88 2.02 7.96 7.32
N PHE A 89 2.21 9.25 7.55
CA PHE A 89 1.09 10.20 7.62
C PHE A 89 0.42 10.43 6.27
N ILE A 90 1.21 10.53 5.18
CA ILE A 90 0.64 10.64 3.82
C ILE A 90 -0.22 9.42 3.52
N ILE A 91 0.31 8.22 3.80
CA ILE A 91 -0.43 6.96 3.60
C ILE A 91 -1.67 6.92 4.50
N GLY A 92 -1.56 7.27 5.78
CA GLY A 92 -2.70 7.29 6.70
C GLY A 92 -3.81 8.23 6.26
N ILE A 93 -3.47 9.44 5.80
CA ILE A 93 -4.46 10.38 5.24
C ILE A 93 -5.13 9.77 4.01
N GLN A 94 -4.35 9.16 3.11
CA GLN A 94 -4.91 8.49 1.93
C GLN A 94 -5.84 7.33 2.33
N GLU A 95 -5.47 6.51 3.32
CA GLU A 95 -6.31 5.43 3.85
C GLU A 95 -7.62 5.94 4.44
N PHE A 96 -7.58 7.01 5.24
CA PHE A 96 -8.77 7.57 5.87
C PHE A 96 -9.73 8.15 4.83
N ILE A 97 -9.22 8.90 3.85
CA ILE A 97 -10.03 9.38 2.71
C ILE A 97 -10.60 8.19 1.94
N TRP A 98 -9.80 7.15 1.75
CA TRP A 98 -10.25 5.96 1.01
C TRP A 98 -11.39 5.23 1.71
N ILE A 99 -11.35 5.11 3.04
CA ILE A 99 -12.43 4.54 3.86
C ILE A 99 -13.68 5.43 3.82
N ASP A 100 -13.50 6.75 3.94
CA ASP A 100 -14.63 7.71 3.93
C ASP A 100 -15.44 7.60 2.62
N LEU A 101 -14.72 7.45 1.49
CA LEU A 101 -15.28 7.29 0.15
C LEU A 101 -15.87 5.89 -0.14
N ILE A 102 -15.97 4.99 0.84
CA ILE A 102 -16.72 3.72 0.66
C ILE A 102 -18.21 4.05 0.54
N ALA A 103 -18.64 4.29 -0.69
CA ALA A 103 -20.03 4.51 -1.05
C ALA A 103 -20.19 4.21 -2.55
N THR A 104 -21.37 3.75 -2.95
CA THR A 104 -21.60 3.30 -4.33
C THR A 104 -21.54 4.43 -5.36
N ASP A 105 -21.87 5.65 -4.95
CA ASP A 105 -21.82 6.88 -5.72
C ASP A 105 -20.41 7.47 -5.86
N HIS A 106 -19.47 7.07 -5.00
CA HIS A 106 -18.09 7.59 -4.99
C HIS A 106 -17.04 6.59 -5.46
N THR A 107 -17.46 5.53 -6.18
CA THR A 107 -16.54 4.48 -6.65
C THR A 107 -15.38 5.03 -7.50
N GLY A 108 -15.63 6.06 -8.32
CA GLY A 108 -14.60 6.68 -9.16
C GLY A 108 -13.49 7.35 -8.34
N LEU A 109 -13.88 8.27 -7.44
CA LEU A 109 -12.96 8.91 -6.50
C LEU A 109 -12.23 7.89 -5.61
N TRP A 110 -12.94 6.87 -5.11
CA TRP A 110 -12.37 5.81 -4.30
C TRP A 110 -11.24 5.05 -5.04
N LEU A 111 -11.40 4.77 -6.34
CA LEU A 111 -10.35 4.16 -7.18
C LEU A 111 -9.16 5.09 -7.41
N LEU A 112 -9.41 6.40 -7.56
CA LEU A 112 -8.34 7.39 -7.71
C LEU A 112 -7.50 7.51 -6.43
N VAL A 113 -8.13 7.43 -5.26
CA VAL A 113 -7.40 7.41 -3.99
C VAL A 113 -6.56 6.14 -3.88
N LEU A 114 -7.10 4.97 -4.21
CA LEU A 114 -6.32 3.72 -4.26
C LEU A 114 -5.13 3.82 -5.23
N ALA A 115 -5.33 4.39 -6.42
CA ALA A 115 -4.23 4.62 -7.36
C ALA A 115 -3.14 5.52 -6.75
N SER A 116 -3.54 6.57 -6.02
CA SER A 116 -2.62 7.47 -5.33
C SER A 116 -1.85 6.78 -4.20
N VAL A 117 -2.46 5.83 -3.48
CA VAL A 117 -1.80 4.99 -2.48
C VAL A 117 -0.70 4.15 -3.14
N PHE A 118 -0.99 3.54 -4.30
CA PHE A 118 0.03 2.79 -5.04
C PHE A 118 1.19 3.67 -5.53
N VAL A 119 0.92 4.90 -5.94
CA VAL A 119 1.99 5.87 -6.28
C VAL A 119 2.87 6.12 -5.05
N SER A 120 2.27 6.50 -3.91
CA SER A 120 2.99 6.76 -2.66
C SER A 120 3.83 5.56 -2.22
N ALA A 121 3.26 4.36 -2.23
CA ALA A 121 3.93 3.12 -1.84
C ALA A 121 5.12 2.77 -2.75
N ASN A 122 4.99 2.96 -4.07
CA ASN A 122 6.08 2.71 -5.01
C ASN A 122 7.20 3.75 -4.87
N VAL A 123 6.85 5.03 -4.72
CA VAL A 123 7.83 6.10 -4.49
C VAL A 123 8.62 5.84 -3.22
N MET A 124 7.92 5.53 -2.12
CA MET A 124 8.54 5.19 -0.84
C MET A 124 9.46 3.98 -0.99
N SER A 125 8.98 2.86 -1.55
CA SER A 125 9.76 1.64 -1.71
C SER A 125 11.02 1.87 -2.53
N HIS A 126 10.91 2.63 -3.63
CA HIS A 126 12.07 2.98 -4.45
C HIS A 126 13.10 3.82 -3.69
N GLN A 127 12.65 4.84 -2.94
CA GLN A 127 13.54 5.69 -2.15
C GLN A 127 14.22 4.95 -1.00
N SER A 128 13.49 4.06 -0.32
CA SER A 128 14.03 3.25 0.77
C SER A 128 15.02 2.21 0.25
N LEU A 129 14.69 1.46 -0.81
CA LEU A 129 15.60 0.48 -1.40
C LEU A 129 16.85 1.12 -2.01
N ARG A 130 16.74 2.33 -2.58
CA ARG A 130 17.89 3.08 -3.09
C ARG A 130 18.88 3.43 -1.97
N ARG A 131 18.39 3.79 -0.79
CA ARG A 131 19.23 4.09 0.38
C ARG A 131 19.73 2.82 1.07
N ALA A 132 18.90 1.79 1.17
CA ALA A 132 19.30 0.48 1.68
C ALA A 132 20.51 -0.08 0.90
N ARG A 133 20.56 0.08 -0.44
CA ARG A 133 21.72 -0.34 -1.23
C ARG A 133 23.03 0.35 -0.85
N GLN A 134 22.98 1.54 -0.22
CA GLN A 134 24.17 2.28 0.19
C GLN A 134 24.75 1.78 1.51
N GLU A 135 24.00 0.99 2.28
CA GLU A 135 24.46 0.45 3.56
C GLU A 135 25.25 -0.86 3.39
N PRO A 136 26.44 -0.99 4.01
CA PRO A 136 27.25 -2.21 3.95
C PRO A 136 26.49 -3.47 4.38
N ASP A 137 25.64 -3.34 5.41
CA ASP A 137 24.91 -4.46 6.01
C ASP A 137 23.93 -5.13 5.04
N ASN A 138 23.50 -4.44 3.98
CA ASN A 138 22.60 -5.03 2.98
C ASN A 138 23.33 -5.58 1.74
N GLN A 139 24.67 -5.57 1.71
CA GLN A 139 25.42 -5.96 0.53
C GLN A 139 25.17 -7.41 0.11
N ALA A 140 24.97 -8.33 1.05
CA ALA A 140 24.65 -9.73 0.76
C ALA A 140 23.43 -9.84 -0.17
N PHE A 141 22.40 -9.02 0.06
CA PHE A 141 21.21 -8.98 -0.79
C PHE A 141 21.44 -8.25 -2.12
N PHE A 142 22.08 -7.07 -2.08
CA PHE A 142 22.17 -6.20 -3.25
C PHE A 142 23.31 -6.53 -4.22
N ARG A 143 24.32 -7.33 -3.84
CA ARG A 143 25.45 -7.70 -4.72
C ARG A 143 24.99 -8.38 -6.01
N ARG A 144 23.92 -9.18 -5.96
CA ARG A 144 23.41 -9.96 -7.09
C ARG A 144 22.26 -9.26 -7.83
N LEU A 145 21.88 -8.06 -7.41
CA LEU A 145 20.76 -7.31 -7.96
C LEU A 145 21.27 -6.02 -8.60
N ALA A 146 20.82 -5.72 -9.83
CA ALA A 146 21.08 -4.43 -10.46
C ALA A 146 20.20 -3.32 -9.84
N PRO A 147 20.61 -2.04 -9.92
CA PRO A 147 19.73 -0.92 -9.60
C PRO A 147 18.44 -0.96 -10.41
N ALA A 148 17.31 -0.82 -9.71
CA ALA A 148 16.01 -0.77 -10.36
C ALA A 148 15.93 0.45 -11.28
N THR A 149 15.53 0.19 -12.52
CA THR A 149 15.29 1.19 -13.55
C THR A 149 13.79 1.46 -13.67
N TRP A 150 13.40 2.53 -14.37
CA TRP A 150 12.00 2.85 -14.67
C TRP A 150 11.25 1.71 -15.38
N ARG A 151 11.95 0.82 -16.10
CA ARG A 151 11.35 -0.34 -16.78
C ARG A 151 10.90 -1.43 -15.82
N ASP A 152 11.53 -1.54 -14.66
CA ASP A 152 11.18 -2.52 -13.63
C ASP A 152 9.85 -2.17 -12.94
N PHE A 153 9.44 -0.90 -13.03
CA PHE A 153 8.17 -0.39 -12.52
C PHE A 153 6.99 -0.52 -13.50
N LYS A 154 7.18 -1.15 -14.67
CA LYS A 154 6.11 -1.29 -15.69
C LYS A 154 4.81 -1.88 -15.12
N TRP A 155 4.91 -2.83 -14.19
CA TRP A 155 3.74 -3.44 -13.56
C TRP A 155 3.04 -2.48 -12.60
N ALA A 156 3.81 -1.66 -11.87
CA ALA A 156 3.24 -0.62 -11.03
C ALA A 156 2.52 0.44 -11.88
N TYR A 157 3.11 0.87 -13.01
CA TYR A 157 2.47 1.81 -13.92
C TYR A 157 1.22 1.24 -14.58
N LEU A 158 1.23 -0.05 -14.91
CA LEU A 158 0.03 -0.71 -15.43
C LEU A 158 -1.08 -0.69 -14.37
N VAL A 159 -0.79 -1.09 -13.13
CA VAL A 159 -1.79 -1.07 -12.05
C VAL A 159 -2.32 0.34 -11.79
N ILE A 160 -1.43 1.32 -11.60
CA ILE A 160 -1.81 2.73 -11.37
C ILE A 160 -2.61 3.27 -12.56
N GLY A 161 -2.15 3.04 -13.78
CA GLY A 161 -2.83 3.49 -15.00
C GLY A 161 -4.22 2.86 -15.15
N THR A 162 -4.35 1.56 -14.91
CA THR A 162 -5.64 0.87 -14.97
C THR A 162 -6.60 1.40 -13.90
N LEU A 163 -6.15 1.57 -12.66
CA LEU A 163 -6.99 2.11 -11.59
C LEU A 163 -7.41 3.55 -11.88
N THR A 164 -6.50 4.39 -12.39
CA THR A 164 -6.82 5.78 -12.76
C THR A 164 -7.83 5.85 -13.89
N VAL A 165 -7.65 5.05 -14.95
CA VAL A 165 -8.60 5.02 -16.08
C VAL A 165 -9.96 4.51 -15.61
N LEU A 166 -10.00 3.43 -14.81
CA LEU A 166 -11.25 2.93 -14.24
C LEU A 166 -11.93 3.93 -13.31
N GLY A 167 -11.16 4.66 -12.51
CA GLY A 167 -11.67 5.73 -11.65
C GLY A 167 -12.34 6.84 -12.46
N ILE A 168 -11.65 7.34 -13.50
CA ILE A 168 -12.20 8.38 -14.39
C ILE A 168 -13.43 7.87 -15.13
N VAL A 169 -13.37 6.68 -15.72
CA VAL A 169 -14.51 6.09 -16.45
C VAL A 169 -15.70 5.86 -15.51
N SER A 170 -15.45 5.36 -14.30
CA SER A 170 -16.49 5.13 -13.31
C SER A 170 -17.14 6.42 -12.82
N GLU A 171 -16.43 7.55 -12.84
CA GLU A 171 -17.00 8.85 -12.46
C GLU A 171 -17.85 9.46 -13.59
N TRP A 172 -17.39 9.32 -14.85
CA TRP A 172 -18.02 9.98 -16.00
C TRP A 172 -19.12 9.15 -16.68
N VAL A 173 -19.12 7.83 -16.54
CA VAL A 173 -20.00 6.90 -17.28
C VAL A 173 -21.05 6.26 -16.35
N SER A 174 -21.19 6.71 -15.10
CA SER A 174 -21.94 6.07 -13.98
C SER A 174 -23.46 5.95 -14.12
N THR A 175 -23.96 5.42 -15.24
CA THR A 175 -25.37 5.07 -15.45
C THR A 175 -25.65 3.58 -15.22
N THR A 176 -24.63 2.71 -15.12
CA THR A 176 -24.82 1.25 -14.96
C THR A 176 -23.96 0.65 -13.86
N ALA A 177 -24.55 -0.25 -13.06
CA ALA A 177 -23.90 -0.90 -11.91
C ALA A 177 -22.75 -1.85 -12.28
N ILE A 178 -22.60 -2.21 -13.55
CA ILE A 178 -21.60 -3.18 -14.03
C ILE A 178 -20.17 -2.62 -13.90
N VAL A 179 -19.98 -1.32 -14.18
CA VAL A 179 -18.65 -0.69 -14.17
C VAL A 179 -18.03 -0.70 -12.77
N PRO A 180 -18.72 -0.24 -11.70
CA PRO A 180 -18.23 -0.37 -10.32
C PRO A 180 -17.93 -1.81 -9.89
N ILE A 181 -18.77 -2.78 -10.28
CA ILE A 181 -18.56 -4.19 -9.93
C ILE A 181 -17.24 -4.70 -10.53
N LEU A 182 -17.03 -4.50 -11.83
CA LEU A 182 -15.82 -4.96 -12.50
C LEU A 182 -14.56 -4.25 -11.97
N ALA A 183 -14.66 -2.95 -11.71
CA ALA A 183 -13.52 -2.18 -11.22
C ALA A 183 -13.07 -2.61 -9.80
N THR A 184 -14.03 -2.81 -8.89
CA THR A 184 -13.73 -3.27 -7.52
C THR A 184 -13.26 -4.73 -7.49
N LEU A 185 -13.79 -5.59 -8.35
CA LEU A 185 -13.30 -6.97 -8.51
C LEU A 185 -11.84 -6.98 -9.01
N LEU A 186 -11.53 -6.17 -10.01
CA LEU A 186 -10.16 -6.07 -10.53
C LEU A 186 -9.19 -5.54 -9.47
N ALA A 187 -9.60 -4.53 -8.70
CA ALA A 187 -8.79 -4.00 -7.59
C ALA A 187 -8.50 -5.05 -6.51
N ASN A 188 -9.47 -5.91 -6.17
CA ASN A 188 -9.25 -7.06 -5.27
C ASN A 188 -8.18 -8.00 -5.82
N ILE A 189 -8.29 -8.41 -7.09
CA ILE A 189 -7.32 -9.30 -7.75
C ILE A 189 -5.92 -8.67 -7.72
N MET A 190 -5.81 -7.38 -8.05
CA MET A 190 -4.54 -6.65 -8.05
C MET A 190 -3.88 -6.65 -6.66
N LEU A 191 -4.64 -6.40 -5.59
CA LEU A 191 -4.10 -6.42 -4.23
C LEU A 191 -3.63 -7.82 -3.82
N VAL A 192 -4.41 -8.86 -4.12
CA VAL A 192 -4.01 -10.25 -3.85
C VAL A 192 -2.69 -10.58 -4.54
N VAL A 193 -2.53 -10.21 -5.81
CA VAL A 193 -1.28 -10.40 -6.57
C VAL A 193 -0.12 -9.67 -5.90
N GLN A 194 -0.33 -8.45 -5.39
CA GLN A 194 0.71 -7.70 -4.69
C GLN A 194 1.09 -8.30 -3.34
N ILE A 195 0.14 -8.85 -2.58
CA ILE A 195 0.43 -9.58 -1.35
C ILE A 195 1.33 -10.78 -1.64
N PHE A 196 1.06 -11.53 -2.72
CA PHE A 196 1.94 -12.62 -3.14
C PHE A 196 3.33 -12.14 -3.57
N ALA A 197 3.43 -10.98 -4.23
CA ALA A 197 4.71 -10.38 -4.58
C ALA A 197 5.51 -9.98 -3.33
N ALA A 198 4.87 -9.38 -2.32
CA ALA A 198 5.48 -9.04 -1.04
C ALA A 198 5.96 -10.29 -0.29
N ARG A 199 5.18 -11.37 -0.30
CA ARG A 199 5.59 -12.68 0.25
C ARG A 199 6.82 -13.25 -0.46
N ARG A 200 6.94 -13.07 -1.77
CA ARG A 200 8.13 -13.50 -2.53
C ARG A 200 9.35 -12.67 -2.14
N LEU A 201 9.20 -11.35 -2.02
CA LEU A 201 10.27 -10.46 -1.56
C LEU A 201 10.74 -10.84 -0.15
N TRP A 202 9.81 -11.05 0.79
CA TRP A 202 10.14 -11.45 2.17
C TRP A 202 10.97 -12.74 2.23
N ARG A 203 10.57 -13.76 1.46
CA ARG A 203 11.35 -15.00 1.35
C ARG A 203 12.74 -14.77 0.77
N ALA A 204 12.87 -13.87 -0.20
CA ALA A 204 14.16 -13.54 -0.79
C ALA A 204 15.08 -12.85 0.24
N ILE A 205 14.52 -12.00 1.12
CA ILE A 205 15.28 -11.30 2.18
C ILE A 205 15.73 -12.28 3.27
N ILE A 206 14.84 -13.11 3.82
CA ILE A 206 15.22 -14.06 4.89
C ILE A 206 16.26 -15.08 4.42
N ASN A 207 16.13 -15.57 3.18
CA ASN A 207 17.02 -16.61 2.66
C ASN A 207 18.36 -16.04 2.15
N THR A 208 18.63 -14.75 2.36
CA THR A 208 19.93 -14.17 2.03
C THR A 208 20.94 -14.66 3.05
N VAL A 209 21.87 -15.52 2.63
CA VAL A 209 22.99 -15.96 3.46
C VAL A 209 24.12 -14.93 3.32
N GLU A 210 24.68 -14.51 4.44
CA GLU A 210 25.94 -13.76 4.46
C GLU A 210 27.06 -14.72 4.04
N ASP A 211 27.58 -14.55 2.82
CA ASP A 211 28.79 -15.23 2.33
C ASP A 211 30.06 -14.63 2.94
#